data_AF-E3IYW3-F1
#
_entry.id   AF-E3IYW3-F1
#
_cell.length_a   1.000
_cell.length_b   1.000
_cell.length_c   1.000
_cell.angle_alpha   90.00
_cell.angle_beta   90.00
_cell.angle_gamma   90.00
#
_symmetry.space_group_name_H-M   'P 1'
#
loop_
_entity.id
_entity.type
_entity.pdbx_description
1 polymer ?
#
loop_
_entity_poly.entity_id
_entity_poly.type
_entity_poly.pdbx_seq_one_letter_code
_entity_poly.pdbx_strand_id
1 'polypeptide(L)'
;MFLQVIQGRVPDRTAMRAQHEKWAAQIGADAPGWLGSTAGITEDDRFICLSRFSSVEALARLAARSDQREWWGHTERLFLGPVVRSEFLDVAVMLEDGTDSAGFVQIIQGRAADAGRLHALEKELLRYLPDGRPDIVGGLAATGPDGRFVRAFFFSSEELARAGEHGEQLPELEEILFELRSLTGEPTYHDLRHPWFASPRQPGRDREDSRSAAATRPTADKAGTRPWGTADQRTTTPR
;
A
#
# COMPACT_ATOMS: atom_id res chain seq x y z
N MET A 1 0.85 -16.28 -0.72
CA MET A 1 0.05 -15.03 -0.64
C MET A 1 -1.05 -15.11 -1.68
N PHE A 2 -2.16 -14.43 -1.46
CA PHE A 2 -3.32 -14.38 -2.35
C PHE A 2 -3.72 -12.91 -2.58
N LEU A 3 -4.20 -12.59 -3.78
CA LEU A 3 -4.65 -11.25 -4.15
C LEU A 3 -6.07 -11.31 -4.70
N GLN A 4 -6.98 -10.53 -4.11
CA GLN A 4 -8.29 -10.23 -4.70
C GLN A 4 -8.28 -8.81 -5.26
N VAL A 5 -8.71 -8.68 -6.51
CA VAL A 5 -8.95 -7.40 -7.17
C VAL A 5 -10.46 -7.20 -7.29
N ILE A 6 -10.97 -6.11 -6.73
CA ILE A 6 -12.37 -5.68 -6.86
C ILE A 6 -12.38 -4.41 -7.69
N GLN A 7 -13.18 -4.37 -8.76
CA GLN A 7 -13.27 -3.18 -9.61
C GLN A 7 -14.67 -2.96 -10.18
N GLY A 8 -15.00 -1.70 -10.44
CA GLY A 8 -16.27 -1.28 -11.03
C GLY A 8 -16.41 0.23 -11.05
N ARG A 9 -17.46 0.74 -11.71
CA ARG A 9 -17.69 2.19 -11.79
C ARG A 9 -18.33 2.70 -10.50
N VAL A 10 -17.82 3.79 -9.94
CA VAL A 10 -18.26 4.39 -8.67
C VAL A 10 -18.29 5.91 -8.83
N PRO A 11 -19.47 6.51 -9.04
CA PRO A 11 -19.58 7.97 -9.19
C PRO A 11 -19.44 8.71 -7.85
N ASP A 12 -19.93 8.12 -6.75
CA ASP A 12 -19.79 8.72 -5.41
C ASP A 12 -18.47 8.30 -4.77
N ARG A 13 -17.42 9.05 -5.11
CA ARG A 13 -16.04 8.80 -4.66
C ARG A 13 -15.89 8.90 -3.15
N THR A 14 -16.57 9.87 -2.55
CA THR A 14 -16.51 10.15 -1.10
C THR A 14 -17.17 9.03 -0.32
N ALA A 15 -18.35 8.57 -0.73
CA ALA A 15 -19.03 7.47 -0.06
C ALA A 15 -18.24 6.16 -0.14
N MET A 16 -17.62 5.87 -1.29
CA MET A 16 -16.80 4.67 -1.45
C MET A 16 -15.53 4.73 -0.59
N ARG A 17 -14.86 5.88 -0.55
CA ARG A 17 -13.71 6.08 0.36
C ARG A 17 -14.12 5.86 1.81
N ALA A 18 -15.25 6.42 2.24
CA ALA A 18 -15.76 6.23 3.60
C ALA A 18 -16.07 4.75 3.90
N GLN A 19 -16.58 3.97 2.93
CA GLN A 19 -16.78 2.52 3.11
C GLN A 19 -15.45 1.77 3.24
N HIS A 20 -14.43 2.13 2.46
CA HIS A 20 -13.08 1.54 2.55
C HIS A 20 -12.44 1.81 3.93
N GLU A 21 -12.47 3.07 4.39
CA GLU A 21 -11.94 3.46 5.69
C GLU A 21 -12.70 2.79 6.85
N LYS A 22 -14.04 2.73 6.76
CA LYS A 22 -14.88 2.01 7.72
C LYS A 22 -14.53 0.52 7.77
N TRP A 23 -14.35 -0.11 6.61
CA TRP A 23 -13.96 -1.52 6.54
C TRP A 23 -12.63 -1.75 7.24
N ALA A 24 -11.60 -0.96 6.91
CA ALA A 24 -10.27 -1.08 7.51
C ALA A 24 -10.32 -0.93 9.04
N ALA A 25 -11.10 0.03 9.55
CA ALA A 25 -11.18 0.31 10.97
C ALA A 25 -11.99 -0.73 11.77
N GLN A 26 -13.07 -1.27 11.20
CA GLN A 26 -14.04 -2.08 11.94
C GLN A 26 -13.95 -3.59 11.66
N ILE A 27 -13.57 -3.97 10.44
CA ILE A 27 -13.53 -5.37 9.99
C ILE A 27 -12.10 -5.80 9.68
N GLY A 28 -11.31 -4.94 9.01
CA GLY A 28 -9.92 -5.18 8.67
C GLY A 28 -9.03 -5.38 9.90
N ALA A 29 -9.33 -4.69 11.00
CA ALA A 29 -8.57 -4.75 12.25
C ALA A 29 -8.37 -6.17 12.81
N ASP A 30 -9.34 -7.07 12.60
CA ASP A 30 -9.28 -8.48 13.01
C ASP A 30 -9.53 -9.45 11.85
N ALA A 31 -9.44 -8.97 10.60
CA ALA A 31 -9.67 -9.77 9.42
C ALA A 31 -8.64 -10.92 9.32
N PRO A 32 -9.08 -12.20 9.28
CA PRO A 32 -8.17 -13.34 9.26
C PRO A 32 -7.21 -13.30 8.08
N GLY A 33 -5.91 -13.23 8.36
CA GLY A 33 -4.87 -13.30 7.35
C GLY A 33 -4.87 -12.16 6.33
N TRP A 34 -5.58 -11.06 6.57
CA TRP A 34 -5.47 -9.88 5.73
C TRP A 34 -4.08 -9.25 5.89
N LEU A 35 -3.44 -8.88 4.77
CA LEU A 35 -2.08 -8.35 4.71
C LEU A 35 -2.04 -6.87 4.32
N GLY A 36 -3.20 -6.29 4.01
CA GLY A 36 -3.33 -4.91 3.58
C GLY A 36 -4.02 -4.78 2.22
N SER A 37 -4.46 -3.55 1.91
CA SER A 37 -5.10 -3.21 0.65
C SER A 37 -4.58 -1.89 0.09
N THR A 38 -4.52 -1.83 -1.23
CA THR A 38 -4.35 -0.58 -1.99
C THR A 38 -5.61 -0.37 -2.81
N ALA A 39 -6.27 0.77 -2.64
CA ALA A 39 -7.48 1.11 -3.36
C ALA A 39 -7.43 2.52 -3.92
N GLY A 40 -8.37 2.86 -4.79
CA GLY A 40 -8.56 4.23 -5.27
C GLY A 40 -9.59 4.28 -6.37
N ILE A 41 -9.85 5.50 -6.84
CA ILE A 41 -10.72 5.75 -7.98
C ILE A 41 -9.93 6.55 -9.01
N THR A 42 -9.87 6.00 -10.21
CA THR A 42 -9.28 6.61 -11.41
C THR A 42 -10.04 7.87 -11.84
N GLU A 43 -9.53 8.59 -12.84
CA GLU A 43 -10.19 9.78 -13.37
C GLU A 43 -11.56 9.45 -14.02
N ASP A 44 -11.72 8.28 -14.64
CA ASP A 44 -12.95 7.82 -15.30
C ASP A 44 -13.94 7.12 -14.35
N ASP A 45 -13.90 7.42 -13.06
CA ASP A 45 -14.76 6.87 -12.00
C ASP A 45 -14.65 5.34 -11.83
N ARG A 46 -13.53 4.72 -12.21
CA ARG A 46 -13.31 3.29 -11.95
C ARG A 46 -12.64 3.11 -10.60
N PHE A 47 -13.38 2.53 -9.66
CA PHE A 47 -12.83 2.02 -8.41
C PHE A 47 -12.04 0.75 -8.66
N ILE A 48 -10.87 0.64 -8.03
CA ILE A 48 -10.04 -0.56 -8.02
C ILE A 48 -9.52 -0.75 -6.60
N CYS A 49 -9.61 -1.98 -6.08
CA CYS A 49 -9.06 -2.37 -4.79
C CYS A 49 -8.28 -3.68 -4.93
N LEU A 50 -6.99 -3.62 -4.59
CA LEU A 50 -6.06 -4.74 -4.50
C LEU A 50 -5.98 -5.15 -3.03
N SER A 51 -6.64 -6.24 -2.64
CA SER A 51 -6.65 -6.74 -1.26
C SER A 51 -5.83 -8.03 -1.13
N ARG A 52 -4.79 -7.99 -0.29
CA ARG A 52 -3.85 -9.09 -0.10
C ARG A 52 -4.22 -9.91 1.12
N PHE A 53 -4.14 -11.23 0.99
CA PHE A 53 -4.37 -12.19 2.08
C PHE A 53 -3.24 -13.22 2.14
N SER A 54 -3.04 -13.82 3.31
CA SER A 54 -2.07 -14.89 3.51
C SER A 54 -2.48 -16.16 2.75
N SER A 55 -3.79 -16.42 2.61
CA SER A 55 -4.32 -17.58 1.89
C SER A 55 -5.77 -17.38 1.40
N VAL A 56 -6.23 -18.27 0.52
CA VAL A 56 -7.62 -18.32 0.05
C VAL A 56 -8.59 -18.62 1.20
N GLU A 57 -8.18 -19.51 2.12
CA GLU A 57 -8.98 -19.89 3.28
C GLU A 57 -9.17 -18.71 4.25
N ALA A 58 -8.18 -17.81 4.34
CA ALA A 58 -8.30 -16.57 5.10
C ALA A 58 -9.41 -15.67 4.54
N LEU A 59 -9.43 -15.44 3.22
CA LEU A 59 -10.51 -14.72 2.54
C LEU A 59 -11.86 -15.42 2.72
N ALA A 60 -11.92 -16.76 2.58
CA ALA A 60 -13.14 -17.52 2.75
C ALA A 60 -13.73 -17.37 4.17
N ARG A 61 -12.89 -17.42 5.20
CA ARG A 61 -13.29 -17.15 6.60
C ARG A 61 -13.82 -15.73 6.78
N LEU A 62 -13.15 -14.73 6.19
CA LEU A 62 -13.63 -13.34 6.22
C LEU A 62 -15.00 -13.21 5.54
N ALA A 63 -15.17 -13.77 4.34
CA ALA A 63 -16.42 -13.72 3.58
C ALA A 63 -17.60 -14.42 4.30
N ALA A 64 -17.29 -15.40 5.15
CA ALA A 64 -18.28 -16.09 5.98
C ALA A 64 -18.74 -15.27 7.21
N ARG A 65 -18.10 -14.14 7.54
CA ARG A 65 -18.56 -13.27 8.64
C ARG A 65 -19.80 -12.46 8.26
N SER A 66 -20.69 -12.23 9.23
CA SER A 66 -21.92 -11.46 9.03
C SER A 66 -21.65 -9.97 8.80
N ASP A 67 -20.72 -9.38 9.56
CA ASP A 67 -20.31 -7.98 9.42
C ASP A 67 -19.69 -7.69 8.04
N GLN A 68 -18.87 -8.61 7.52
CA GLN A 68 -18.33 -8.55 6.16
C GLN A 68 -19.44 -8.54 5.11
N ARG A 69 -20.43 -9.43 5.22
CA ARG A 69 -21.55 -9.51 4.27
C ARG A 69 -22.44 -8.29 4.34
N GLU A 70 -22.74 -7.81 5.54
CA GLU A 70 -23.54 -6.61 5.75
C GLU A 70 -22.84 -5.39 5.16
N TRP A 71 -21.57 -5.18 5.50
CA TRP A 71 -20.75 -4.11 4.92
C TRP A 71 -20.71 -4.20 3.40
N TRP A 72 -20.44 -5.40 2.85
CA TRP A 72 -20.39 -5.59 1.40
C TRP A 72 -21.72 -5.20 0.74
N GLY A 73 -22.86 -5.58 1.30
CA GLY A 73 -24.16 -5.20 0.77
C GLY A 73 -24.38 -3.69 0.69
N HIS A 74 -23.81 -2.91 1.62
CA HIS A 74 -23.83 -1.44 1.55
C HIS A 74 -22.88 -0.91 0.48
N THR A 75 -21.66 -1.42 0.43
CA THR A 75 -20.62 -1.01 -0.52
C THR A 75 -21.00 -1.33 -1.96
N GLU A 76 -21.61 -2.48 -2.22
CA GLU A 76 -22.04 -2.92 -3.55
C GLU A 76 -23.04 -1.95 -4.20
N ARG A 77 -23.90 -1.31 -3.40
CA ARG A 77 -24.87 -0.32 -3.89
C ARG A 77 -24.25 1.00 -4.37
N LEU A 78 -22.97 1.24 -4.06
CA LEU A 78 -22.24 2.40 -4.55
C LEU A 78 -21.72 2.21 -5.98
N PHE A 79 -21.73 0.97 -6.49
CA PHE A 79 -21.31 0.69 -7.86
C PHE A 79 -22.43 0.98 -8.86
N LEU A 80 -22.05 1.62 -9.97
CA LEU A 80 -22.89 1.80 -11.14
C LEU A 80 -22.63 0.66 -12.13
N GLY A 81 -23.42 -0.41 -12.02
CA GLY A 81 -23.33 -1.58 -12.88
C GLY A 81 -22.54 -2.73 -12.25
N PRO A 82 -21.99 -3.66 -13.07
CA PRO A 82 -21.39 -4.89 -12.55
C PRO A 82 -20.10 -4.62 -11.77
N VAL A 83 -19.96 -5.33 -10.65
CA VAL A 83 -18.71 -5.42 -9.90
C VAL A 83 -17.93 -6.63 -10.39
N VAL A 84 -16.69 -6.42 -10.81
CA VAL A 84 -15.79 -7.48 -11.22
C VAL A 84 -14.88 -7.84 -10.06
N ARG A 85 -14.78 -9.14 -9.78
CA ARG A 85 -13.81 -9.72 -8.84
C ARG A 85 -12.85 -10.62 -9.59
N SER A 86 -11.56 -10.40 -9.42
CA SER A 86 -10.50 -11.25 -9.96
C SER A 86 -9.61 -11.73 -8.83
N GLU A 87 -9.20 -12.99 -8.88
CA GLU A 87 -8.45 -13.65 -7.83
C GLU A 87 -7.18 -14.27 -8.38
N PHE A 88 -6.08 -14.12 -7.65
CA PHE A 88 -4.75 -14.55 -8.07
C PHE A 88 -4.03 -15.27 -6.92
N LEU A 89 -3.48 -16.44 -7.25
CA LEU A 89 -2.74 -17.31 -6.32
C LEU A 89 -1.23 -17.11 -6.39
N ASP A 90 -0.71 -16.79 -7.58
CA ASP A 90 0.68 -16.44 -7.78
C ASP A 90 0.82 -14.92 -7.63
N VAL A 91 1.37 -14.49 -6.50
CA VAL A 91 1.52 -13.09 -6.13
C VAL A 91 2.93 -12.86 -5.61
N ALA A 92 3.66 -11.94 -6.24
CA ALA A 92 5.01 -11.54 -5.86
C ALA A 92 5.02 -10.07 -5.42
N VAL A 93 5.66 -9.79 -4.29
CA VAL A 93 6.09 -8.43 -3.96
C VAL A 93 7.38 -8.19 -4.72
N MET A 94 7.42 -7.13 -5.52
CA MET A 94 8.59 -6.82 -6.35
C MET A 94 9.59 -5.93 -5.63
N LEU A 95 9.08 -4.97 -4.83
CA LEU A 95 9.83 -4.00 -4.05
C LEU A 95 9.07 -3.80 -2.73
N GLU A 96 9.73 -4.05 -1.59
CA GLU A 96 9.07 -4.18 -0.27
C GLU A 96 8.87 -2.82 0.44
N ASP A 97 9.69 -1.82 0.14
CA ASP A 97 9.83 -0.62 0.97
C ASP A 97 9.07 0.59 0.41
N GLY A 98 8.02 1.06 1.10
CA GLY A 98 7.46 2.40 0.87
C GLY A 98 6.03 2.49 0.33
N THR A 99 5.26 1.40 0.30
CA THR A 99 3.88 1.41 -0.23
C THR A 99 2.96 2.42 0.46
N ASP A 100 3.15 2.64 1.76
CA ASP A 100 2.31 3.56 2.55
C ASP A 100 2.70 5.03 2.36
N SER A 101 3.85 5.31 1.72
CA SER A 101 4.34 6.65 1.39
C SER A 101 4.15 7.04 -0.08
N ALA A 102 3.58 6.15 -0.90
CA ALA A 102 3.37 6.42 -2.32
C ALA A 102 2.30 7.50 -2.54
N GLY A 103 2.64 8.53 -3.31
CA GLY A 103 1.70 9.57 -3.73
C GLY A 103 0.90 9.19 -4.98
N PHE A 104 1.37 8.19 -5.73
CA PHE A 104 0.76 7.76 -6.99
C PHE A 104 0.91 6.24 -7.16
N VAL A 105 -0.13 5.57 -7.67
CA VAL A 105 -0.07 4.13 -7.99
C VAL A 105 -0.60 3.91 -9.40
N GLN A 106 0.20 3.25 -10.25
CA GLN A 106 -0.25 2.80 -11.56
C GLN A 106 -0.52 1.31 -11.52
N ILE A 107 -1.75 0.91 -11.87
CA ILE A 107 -2.16 -0.48 -11.99
C ILE A 107 -2.23 -0.84 -13.47
N ILE A 108 -1.58 -1.93 -13.85
CA ILE A 108 -1.52 -2.44 -15.22
C ILE A 108 -2.22 -3.81 -15.24
N GLN A 109 -3.20 -3.98 -16.12
CA GLN A 109 -3.95 -5.22 -16.28
C GLN A 109 -3.92 -5.70 -17.72
N GLY A 110 -3.80 -7.00 -17.93
CA GLY A 110 -3.79 -7.57 -19.28
C GLY A 110 -3.79 -9.08 -19.27
N ARG A 111 -3.42 -9.67 -20.42
CA ARG A 111 -3.20 -11.10 -20.58
C ARG A 111 -1.88 -11.31 -21.31
N ALA A 112 -1.00 -12.11 -20.73
CA ALA A 112 0.26 -12.47 -21.32
C ALA A 112 0.12 -13.75 -22.17
N ALA A 113 0.83 -13.80 -23.29
CA ALA A 113 0.91 -14.99 -24.13
C ALA A 113 1.69 -16.13 -23.44
N ASP A 114 2.68 -15.79 -22.61
CA ASP A 114 3.46 -16.73 -21.80
C ASP A 114 3.71 -16.13 -20.40
N ALA A 115 3.01 -16.66 -19.40
CA ALA A 115 3.13 -16.23 -18.01
C ALA A 115 4.49 -16.56 -17.38
N GLY A 116 5.09 -17.70 -17.76
CA GLY A 116 6.40 -18.11 -17.23
C GLY A 116 7.52 -17.22 -17.76
N ARG A 117 7.47 -16.88 -19.05
CA ARG A 117 8.42 -15.95 -19.66
C ARG A 117 8.23 -14.53 -19.13
N LEU A 118 6.98 -14.07 -18.96
CA LEU A 118 6.69 -12.77 -18.33
C LEU A 118 7.35 -12.68 -16.95
N HIS A 119 7.17 -13.70 -16.10
CA HIS A 119 7.77 -13.71 -14.76
C HIS A 119 9.31 -13.66 -14.81
N ALA A 120 9.93 -14.39 -15.74
CA ALA A 120 11.39 -14.38 -15.90
C ALA A 120 11.92 -12.99 -16.29
N LEU A 121 11.26 -12.32 -17.24
CA LEU A 121 11.64 -10.96 -17.67
C LEU A 121 11.42 -9.91 -16.59
N GLU A 122 10.33 -10.01 -15.81
CA GLU A 122 10.08 -9.09 -14.70
C GLU A 122 11.15 -9.21 -13.61
N LYS A 123 11.58 -10.44 -13.31
CA LYS A 123 12.69 -10.68 -12.39
C LYS A 123 14.00 -10.08 -12.89
N GLU A 124 14.20 -10.05 -14.20
CA GLU A 124 15.35 -9.42 -14.82
C GLU A 124 15.25 -7.89 -14.77
N LEU A 125 14.11 -7.32 -15.16
CA LEU A 125 13.82 -5.90 -15.07
C LEU A 125 14.04 -5.35 -13.66
N LEU A 126 13.63 -6.10 -12.63
CA LEU A 126 13.79 -5.71 -11.23
C LEU A 126 15.24 -5.47 -10.80
N ARG A 127 16.23 -6.05 -11.49
CA ARG A 127 17.65 -5.80 -11.19
C ARG A 127 18.10 -4.40 -11.56
N TYR A 128 17.38 -3.75 -12.47
CA TYR A 128 17.72 -2.42 -13.00
C TYR A 128 16.86 -1.30 -12.41
N LEU A 129 15.69 -1.62 -11.84
CA LEU A 129 14.79 -0.60 -11.29
C LEU A 129 15.41 0.25 -10.17
N PRO A 130 16.19 -0.29 -9.21
CA PRO A 130 16.76 0.53 -8.13
C PRO A 130 17.64 1.68 -8.62
N ASP A 131 18.44 1.45 -9.67
CA ASP A 131 19.36 2.45 -10.22
C ASP A 131 18.70 3.30 -11.31
N GLY A 132 17.86 2.70 -12.15
CA GLY A 132 17.26 3.38 -13.32
C GLY A 132 15.92 4.05 -13.05
N ARG A 133 15.20 3.65 -11.99
CA ARG A 133 13.85 4.13 -11.64
C ARG A 133 13.70 4.34 -10.13
N PRO A 134 14.50 5.25 -9.52
CA PRO A 134 14.40 5.55 -8.09
C PRO A 134 13.06 6.16 -7.68
N ASP A 135 12.24 6.59 -8.64
CA ASP A 135 10.87 7.04 -8.45
C ASP A 135 9.91 5.91 -8.05
N ILE A 136 10.23 4.64 -8.36
CA ILE A 136 9.45 3.47 -7.99
C ILE A 136 9.79 3.07 -6.54
N VAL A 137 8.83 3.26 -5.64
CA VAL A 137 8.93 2.99 -4.19
C VAL A 137 8.18 1.72 -3.78
N GLY A 138 7.87 0.84 -4.72
CA GLY A 138 7.13 -0.37 -4.41
C GLY A 138 6.56 -1.05 -5.66
N GLY A 139 6.30 -2.35 -5.55
CA GLY A 139 5.71 -3.10 -6.65
C GLY A 139 5.00 -4.37 -6.19
N LEU A 140 3.90 -4.68 -6.87
CA LEU A 140 3.12 -5.90 -6.68
C LEU A 140 2.84 -6.55 -8.03
N ALA A 141 3.06 -7.86 -8.13
CA ALA A 141 2.78 -8.67 -9.30
C ALA A 141 1.79 -9.77 -8.94
N ALA A 142 0.79 -10.03 -9.78
CA ALA A 142 0.02 -11.27 -9.71
C ALA A 142 -0.38 -11.80 -11.09
N THR A 143 -0.24 -13.10 -11.31
CA THR A 143 -0.50 -13.76 -12.59
C THR A 143 -1.43 -14.95 -12.39
N GLY A 144 -2.41 -15.12 -13.28
CA GLY A 144 -3.33 -16.24 -13.31
C GLY A 144 -2.86 -17.34 -14.27
N PRO A 145 -3.32 -18.59 -14.10
CA PRO A 145 -2.95 -19.70 -14.98
C PRO A 145 -3.44 -19.51 -16.42
N ASP A 146 -4.42 -18.63 -16.63
CA ASP A 146 -4.93 -18.26 -17.95
C ASP A 146 -4.12 -17.12 -18.60
N GLY A 147 -3.01 -16.70 -17.98
CA GLY A 147 -2.16 -15.60 -18.45
C GLY A 147 -2.67 -14.22 -18.09
N ARG A 148 -3.86 -14.08 -17.47
CA ARG A 148 -4.29 -12.78 -16.92
C ARG A 148 -3.26 -12.29 -15.91
N PHE A 149 -2.95 -11.02 -15.93
CA PHE A 149 -2.06 -10.44 -14.95
C PHE A 149 -2.60 -9.11 -14.42
N VAL A 150 -2.18 -8.79 -13.20
CA VAL A 150 -2.24 -7.46 -12.62
C VAL A 150 -0.87 -7.10 -12.09
N ARG A 151 -0.42 -5.89 -12.36
CA ARG A 151 0.79 -5.27 -11.80
C ARG A 151 0.40 -3.96 -11.15
N ALA A 152 1.02 -3.62 -10.03
CA ALA A 152 0.89 -2.30 -9.42
C ALA A 152 2.28 -1.77 -9.12
N PHE A 153 2.62 -0.60 -9.65
CA PHE A 153 3.83 0.13 -9.33
C PHE A 153 3.46 1.34 -8.48
N PHE A 154 4.22 1.54 -7.42
CA PHE A 154 4.00 2.58 -6.42
C PHE A 154 5.07 3.63 -6.61
N PHE A 155 4.67 4.90 -6.68
CA PHE A 155 5.55 6.02 -6.96
C PHE A 155 5.44 7.06 -5.85
N SER A 156 6.54 7.75 -5.59
CA SER A 156 6.55 8.89 -4.65
C SER A 156 5.63 10.02 -5.14
N SER A 157 5.61 10.31 -6.45
CA SER A 157 4.67 11.25 -7.08
C SER A 157 4.35 10.87 -8.52
N GLU A 158 3.27 11.43 -9.06
CA GLU A 158 2.90 11.23 -10.47
C GLU A 158 3.91 11.88 -11.41
N GLU A 159 4.39 13.08 -11.08
CA GLU A 159 5.34 13.82 -11.93
C GLU A 159 6.63 13.03 -12.14
N LEU A 160 7.13 12.38 -11.08
CA LEU A 160 8.30 11.52 -11.16
C LEU A 160 8.03 10.26 -11.97
N ALA A 161 6.84 9.66 -11.83
CA ALA A 161 6.43 8.51 -12.63
C ALA A 161 6.44 8.84 -14.14
N ARG A 162 5.87 10.00 -14.53
CA ARG A 162 5.84 10.47 -15.93
C ARG A 162 7.22 10.85 -16.45
N ALA A 163 8.04 11.51 -15.65
CA ALA A 163 9.41 11.82 -16.03
C ALA A 163 10.21 10.53 -16.33
N GLY A 164 10.02 9.49 -15.51
CA GLY A 164 10.66 8.18 -15.70
C GLY A 164 10.17 7.40 -16.94
N GLU A 165 8.95 7.66 -17.43
CA GLU A 165 8.44 7.09 -18.70
C GLU A 165 9.15 7.66 -19.94
N HIS A 166 9.70 8.87 -19.84
CA HIS A 166 10.36 9.59 -20.92
C HIS A 166 11.90 9.61 -20.83
N GLY A 167 12.48 8.95 -19.81
CA GLY A 167 13.92 8.91 -19.59
C GLY A 167 14.68 8.08 -20.62
N GLU A 168 15.97 8.36 -20.78
CA GLU A 168 16.88 7.56 -21.61
C GLU A 168 17.03 6.15 -21.00
N GLN A 169 16.82 5.12 -21.82
CA GLN A 169 16.87 3.72 -21.39
C GLN A 169 18.20 3.11 -21.79
N LEU A 170 18.78 2.29 -20.91
CA LEU A 170 19.94 1.46 -21.26
C LEU A 170 19.54 0.48 -22.38
N PRO A 171 20.44 0.15 -23.33
CA PRO A 171 20.12 -0.77 -24.43
C PRO A 171 19.56 -2.13 -23.95
N GLU A 172 20.10 -2.68 -22.86
CA GLU A 172 19.63 -3.93 -22.26
C GLU A 172 18.18 -3.81 -21.74
N LEU A 173 17.79 -2.64 -21.24
CA LEU A 173 16.40 -2.39 -20.82
C LEU A 173 15.46 -2.29 -22.01
N GLU A 174 15.92 -1.75 -23.14
CA GLU A 174 15.10 -1.63 -24.35
C GLU A 174 14.68 -3.02 -24.88
N GLU A 175 15.61 -3.98 -24.91
CA GLU A 175 15.32 -5.37 -25.30
C GLU A 175 14.32 -6.04 -24.36
N ILE A 176 14.52 -5.91 -23.04
CA ILE A 176 13.62 -6.46 -22.02
C ILE A 176 12.21 -5.86 -22.18
N LEU A 177 12.11 -4.54 -22.34
CA LEU A 177 10.84 -3.83 -22.48
C LEU A 177 10.15 -4.16 -23.80
N PHE A 178 10.90 -4.35 -24.89
CA PHE A 178 10.36 -4.81 -26.16
C PHE A 178 9.73 -6.21 -26.04
N GLU A 179 10.43 -7.14 -25.38
CA GLU A 179 9.91 -8.48 -25.17
C GLU A 179 8.69 -8.49 -24.24
N LEU A 180 8.71 -7.70 -23.16
CA LEU A 180 7.57 -7.50 -22.27
C LEU A 180 6.34 -7.00 -23.03
N ARG A 181 6.50 -5.99 -23.90
CA ARG A 181 5.41 -5.50 -24.77
C ARG A 181 4.91 -6.59 -25.72
N SER A 182 5.81 -7.35 -26.32
CA SER A 182 5.46 -8.45 -27.23
C SER A 182 4.64 -9.55 -26.52
N LEU A 183 4.94 -9.84 -25.26
CA LEU A 183 4.21 -10.84 -24.46
C LEU A 183 2.86 -10.35 -23.97
N THR A 184 2.74 -9.06 -23.63
CA THR A 184 1.58 -8.48 -22.97
C THR A 184 0.60 -7.80 -23.91
N GLY A 185 1.02 -7.49 -25.15
CA GLY A 185 0.23 -6.75 -26.11
C GLY A 185 -0.03 -5.32 -25.64
N GLU A 186 -1.29 -4.88 -25.71
CA GLU A 186 -1.75 -3.59 -25.21
C GLU A 186 -2.49 -3.79 -23.88
N PRO A 187 -1.81 -3.65 -22.73
CA PRO A 187 -2.48 -3.72 -21.44
C PRO A 187 -3.31 -2.46 -21.16
N THR A 188 -4.23 -2.58 -20.21
CA THR A 188 -4.98 -1.44 -19.67
C THR A 188 -4.24 -0.84 -18.49
N TYR A 189 -4.14 0.49 -18.47
CA TYR A 189 -3.51 1.26 -17.40
C TYR A 189 -4.59 1.95 -16.56
N HIS A 190 -4.39 1.95 -15.25
CA HIS A 190 -5.27 2.58 -14.29
C HIS A 190 -4.46 3.38 -13.28
N ASP A 191 -4.58 4.70 -13.38
CA ASP A 191 -3.83 5.63 -12.56
C ASP A 191 -4.63 6.03 -11.31
N LEU A 192 -4.10 5.70 -10.15
CA LEU A 192 -4.61 6.11 -8.86
C LEU A 192 -3.81 7.31 -8.37
N ARG A 193 -4.29 8.52 -8.71
CA ARG A 193 -3.68 9.81 -8.29
C ARG A 193 -3.84 10.10 -6.79
N HIS A 194 -4.81 9.45 -6.16
CA HIS A 194 -5.07 9.57 -4.72
C HIS A 194 -5.29 8.17 -4.14
N PRO A 195 -4.21 7.35 -4.04
CA PRO A 195 -4.32 5.99 -3.56
C PRO A 195 -4.69 5.96 -2.07
N TRP A 196 -5.46 4.94 -1.68
CA TRP A 196 -5.91 4.69 -0.32
C TRP A 196 -5.23 3.41 0.17
N PHE A 197 -4.44 3.53 1.22
CA PHE A 197 -3.75 2.41 1.83
C PHE A 197 -4.44 2.02 3.13
N ALA A 198 -4.58 0.72 3.35
CA ALA A 198 -5.00 0.19 4.63
C ALA A 198 -4.19 -1.05 4.95
N SER A 199 -3.75 -1.16 6.20
CA SER A 199 -2.91 -2.25 6.69
C SER A 199 -3.46 -2.76 8.02
N PRO A 200 -3.25 -4.05 8.37
CA PRO A 200 -3.61 -4.56 9.69
C PRO A 200 -2.95 -3.74 10.79
N ARG A 201 -3.64 -3.55 11.92
CA ARG A 201 -3.03 -2.94 13.10
C ARG A 201 -1.90 -3.84 13.59
N GLN A 202 -0.67 -3.34 13.60
CA GLN A 202 0.44 -4.05 14.24
C GLN A 202 0.27 -3.98 15.76
N PRO A 203 0.17 -5.11 16.48
CA PRO A 203 0.21 -5.08 17.93
C PRO A 203 1.62 -4.69 18.40
N GLY A 204 1.83 -3.40 18.70
CA GLY A 204 3.10 -2.91 19.28
C GLY A 204 3.45 -1.46 18.98
N ARG A 205 3.10 -0.93 17.81
CA ARG A 205 3.49 0.42 17.37
C ARG A 205 2.79 1.54 18.16
N ASP A 206 1.52 1.32 18.52
CA ASP A 206 0.72 2.31 19.28
C ASP A 206 1.16 2.49 20.74
N ARG A 207 1.89 1.51 21.32
CA ARG A 207 2.39 1.60 22.71
C ARG A 207 3.61 2.52 22.86
N GLU A 208 4.31 2.79 21.78
CA GLU A 208 5.52 3.61 21.79
C GLU A 208 5.17 5.10 21.64
N ASP A 209 4.22 5.43 20.76
CA ASP A 209 3.70 6.81 20.61
C ASP A 209 2.98 7.32 21.86
N SER A 210 2.23 6.44 22.55
CA SER A 210 1.53 6.80 23.80
C SER A 210 2.48 6.95 25.00
N ARG A 211 3.68 6.37 24.97
CA ARG A 211 4.72 6.62 25.99
C ARG A 211 5.55 7.86 25.69
N SER A 212 5.80 8.16 24.42
CA SER A 212 6.53 9.37 24.00
C SER A 212 5.74 10.64 24.36
N ALA A 213 4.42 10.64 24.17
CA ALA A 213 3.55 11.78 24.53
C ALA A 213 3.39 12.01 26.06
N ALA A 214 3.67 11.01 26.89
CA ALA A 214 3.54 11.12 28.35
C ALA A 214 4.81 11.66 29.05
N ALA A 215 5.95 11.74 28.35
CA ALA A 215 7.23 12.10 28.93
C ALA A 215 7.52 13.62 28.97
N THR A 216 6.57 14.47 28.57
CA THR A 216 6.78 15.94 28.55
C THR A 216 5.70 16.66 29.37
N ARG A 217 5.71 16.49 30.69
CA ARG A 217 5.14 17.48 31.62
C ARG A 217 6.23 17.97 32.58
N PRO A 218 6.59 19.26 32.55
CA PRO A 218 7.47 19.82 33.56
C PRO A 218 6.71 19.91 34.90
N THR A 219 7.23 19.27 35.94
CA THR A 219 6.75 19.42 37.31
C THR A 219 7.06 20.83 37.81
N ALA A 220 6.01 21.61 38.06
CA ALA A 220 6.11 22.93 38.65
C ALA A 220 6.47 22.85 40.14
N ASP A 221 7.51 23.58 40.48
CA ASP A 221 8.07 23.82 41.80
C ASP A 221 7.13 24.67 42.67
N LYS A 222 6.95 24.30 43.95
CA LYS A 222 6.48 25.20 45.02
C LYS A 222 7.05 24.77 46.38
N ALA A 223 8.18 25.40 46.71
CA ALA A 223 8.44 26.14 47.95
C ALA A 223 8.02 25.52 49.29
N GLY A 224 9.06 25.13 50.05
CA GLY A 224 9.44 25.93 51.22
C GLY A 224 9.20 25.30 52.59
N THR A 225 10.26 24.82 53.24
CA THR A 225 10.57 25.14 54.65
C THR A 225 12.03 24.79 54.98
N ARG A 226 12.83 25.78 55.36
CA ARG A 226 14.05 25.67 56.20
C ARG A 226 13.61 25.74 57.68
N PRO A 227 14.41 25.40 58.73
CA PRO A 227 15.86 25.65 58.86
C PRO A 227 16.68 24.68 59.75
N TRP A 228 17.91 25.12 60.09
CA TRP A 228 18.97 24.59 60.97
C TRP A 228 20.10 23.85 60.23
N GLY A 229 21.39 24.19 60.35
CA GLY A 229 22.07 25.25 61.09
C GLY A 229 23.60 25.05 61.01
N THR A 230 24.33 26.18 61.10
CA THR A 230 25.71 26.37 61.59
C THR A 230 26.96 25.86 60.84
N ALA A 231 27.95 26.77 60.87
CA ALA A 231 29.41 26.65 60.76
C ALA A 231 29.99 26.47 59.35
N ASP A 232 30.54 27.50 58.70
CA ASP A 232 31.78 28.27 58.96
C ASP A 232 33.00 27.68 58.21
N GLN A 233 33.83 28.62 57.74
CA GLN A 233 35.19 28.51 57.18
C GLN A 233 35.28 28.38 55.65
N ARG A 234 35.47 29.50 54.94
CA ARG A 234 36.73 30.25 54.70
C ARG A 234 37.75 29.46 53.88
N THR A 235 38.03 29.94 52.66
CA THR A 235 39.35 30.44 52.16
C THR A 235 39.28 30.60 50.63
N THR A 236 39.34 31.83 50.07
CA THR A 236 40.53 32.50 49.44
C THR A 236 41.19 31.65 48.34
N THR A 237 41.42 32.06 47.08
CA THR A 237 41.64 33.37 46.42
C THR A 237 41.59 33.15 44.88
N PRO A 238 41.41 34.18 44.02
CA PRO A 238 41.36 34.01 42.57
C PRO A 238 42.67 34.38 41.86
N ARG A 239 42.98 33.69 40.76
CA ARG A 239 43.36 34.27 39.46
C ARG A 239 43.41 33.19 38.38
#